data_AF-A0AAD5AJL5-F1
#
_entry.id   AF-A0AAD5AJL5-F1
#
_cell.length_a   1.000
_cell.length_b   1.000
_cell.length_c   1.000
_cell.angle_alpha   90.00
_cell.angle_beta   90.00
_cell.angle_gamma   90.00
#
_symmetry.space_group_name_H-M   'P 1'
#
loop_
_entity.id
_entity.type
_entity.pdbx_description
1 polymer ?
#
loop_
_entity_poly.entity_id
_entity_poly.type
_entity_poly.pdbx_seq_one_letter_code
_entity_poly.pdbx_strand_id
1 'polypeptide(L)'
;QPAGSTHSVHITQPAGSTHSVHITQPAGSTHSVHITQPAGSTHSVHITQPAGSTHSVHITQPAGSTHSVHITQPAGSTHSVHITQPAGSTHSVHITQPAGSTHS
;
A
#
# COMPACT_ATOMS: atom_id res chain seq x y z
N GLN A 1 10.47 28.42 2.58
CA GLN A 1 9.51 27.52 1.89
C GLN A 1 10.08 26.12 2.01
N PRO A 2 9.62 25.23 2.90
CA PRO A 2 10.07 23.85 2.79
C PRO A 2 9.40 23.26 1.55
N ALA A 3 10.22 22.74 0.65
CA ALA A 3 9.78 22.12 -0.59
C ALA A 3 8.82 20.96 -0.27
N GLY A 4 7.54 21.10 -0.61
CA GLY A 4 6.58 20.01 -0.51
C GLY A 4 6.84 19.03 -1.64
N SER A 5 7.63 17.99 -1.38
CA SER A 5 7.88 16.91 -2.33
C SER A 5 6.77 15.88 -2.25
N THR A 6 6.09 15.69 -3.38
CA THR A 6 5.10 14.64 -3.61
C THR A 6 5.79 13.43 -4.23
N HIS A 7 5.51 12.24 -3.72
CA HIS A 7 6.02 10.99 -4.28
C HIS A 7 4.87 10.06 -4.66
N SER A 8 4.88 9.58 -5.89
CA SER A 8 3.93 8.60 -6.38
C SER A 8 4.65 7.37 -6.94
N VAL A 9 4.14 6.20 -6.60
CA VAL A 9 4.60 4.92 -7.14
C VAL A 9 3.42 4.17 -7.72
N HIS A 10 3.58 3.73 -8.96
CA HIS A 10 2.64 2.83 -9.63
C HIS A 10 3.35 1.55 -10.05
N ILE A 11 2.82 0.41 -9.63
CA ILE A 11 3.36 -0.91 -9.97
C ILE A 11 2.25 -1.76 -10.56
N THR A 12 2.51 -2.27 -11.76
CA THR A 12 1.72 -3.33 -12.39
C THR A 12 2.64 -4.51 -12.67
N GLN A 13 2.25 -5.70 -12.23
CA GLN A 13 3.01 -6.94 -12.47
C GLN A 13 2.34 -7.78 -13.57
N PRO A 14 3.07 -8.64 -14.30
CA PRO A 14 2.49 -9.61 -15.24
C PRO A 14 1.88 -10.82 -14.51
N ALA A 15 1.06 -11.62 -15.20
CA ALA A 15 0.48 -12.84 -14.64
C ALA A 15 1.56 -13.85 -14.21
N GLY A 16 1.32 -14.57 -13.12
CA GLY A 16 2.30 -15.49 -12.56
C GLY A 16 1.79 -16.23 -11.33
N SER A 17 2.48 -17.29 -10.92
CA SER A 17 2.07 -18.09 -9.77
C SER A 17 2.27 -17.37 -8.44
N THR A 18 3.25 -16.47 -8.35
CA THR A 18 3.61 -15.77 -7.11
C THR A 18 4.08 -14.36 -7.42
N HIS A 19 3.60 -13.39 -6.64
CA HIS A 19 3.99 -11.98 -6.76
C HIS A 19 4.35 -11.40 -5.40
N SER A 20 5.50 -10.74 -5.33
CA SER A 20 5.91 -9.96 -4.16
C SER A 20 6.25 -8.54 -4.57
N VAL A 21 5.74 -7.57 -3.81
CA VAL A 21 6.04 -6.15 -4.00
C VAL A 21 6.49 -5.57 -2.66
N HIS A 22 7.65 -4.93 -2.66
CA HIS A 22 8.17 -4.19 -1.52
C HIS A 22 8.40 -2.73 -1.94
N ILE A 23 7.81 -1.79 -1.20
CA ILE A 23 7.95 -0.36 -1.47
C ILE A 23 8.36 0.35 -0.19
N THR A 24 9.46 1.09 -0.27
CA THR A 24 9.84 2.11 0.71
C THR A 24 9.86 3.46 0.01
N GLN A 25 9.20 4.45 0.60
CA GLN A 25 9.20 5.82 0.06
C GLN A 25 10.19 6.73 0.80
N PRO A 26 10.79 7.72 0.13
CA PRO A 26 11.57 8.76 0.80
C PRO A 26 10.66 9.75 1.54
N ALA A 27 11.23 10.56 2.42
CA ALA A 27 10.50 11.60 3.15
C ALA A 27 9.83 12.60 2.19
N GLY A 28 8.61 13.02 2.51
CA GLY A 28 7.82 13.91 1.66
C GLY A 28 6.54 14.35 2.35
N SER A 29 5.90 15.39 1.81
CA SER A 29 4.63 15.90 2.35
C SER A 29 3.45 15.01 1.95
N THR A 30 3.53 14.37 0.79
CA THR A 30 2.45 13.54 0.25
C THR A 30 3.02 12.28 -0.42
N HIS A 31 2.42 11.14 -0.11
CA HIS A 31 2.80 9.83 -0.68
C HIS A 31 1.58 9.11 -1.25
N SER A 32 1.73 8.59 -2.46
CA SER A 32 0.69 7.80 -3.13
C SER A 32 1.29 6.51 -3.69
N VAL A 33 0.72 5.37 -3.34
CA VAL A 33 1.14 4.06 -3.86
C VAL A 33 -0.05 3.37 -4.49
N HIS A 34 0.07 2.98 -5.76
CA HIS A 34 -0.92 2.17 -6.46
C HIS A 34 -0.28 0.88 -6.97
N ILE A 35 -0.77 -0.26 -6.49
CA ILE A 35 -0.32 -1.59 -6.91
C ILE A 35 -1.48 -2.33 -7.55
N THR A 36 -1.27 -2.82 -8.76
CA THR A 36 -2.13 -3.80 -9.42
C THR A 36 -1.31 -5.06 -9.67
N GLN A 37 -1.71 -6.16 -9.07
CA GLN A 37 -1.22 -7.49 -9.43
C GLN A 37 -2.29 -8.15 -10.30
N PRO A 38 -1.97 -9.06 -11.22
CA PRO A 38 -2.93 -9.89 -11.94
C PRO A 38 -3.15 -11.23 -11.21
N ALA A 39 -3.99 -12.11 -11.77
CA ALA A 39 -4.27 -13.41 -11.17
C ALA A 39 -2.99 -14.23 -10.92
N GLY A 40 -2.96 -14.91 -9.78
CA GLY A 40 -1.82 -15.70 -9.31
C GLY A 40 -2.15 -16.46 -8.04
N SER A 41 -1.39 -17.50 -7.70
CA SER A 41 -1.70 -18.33 -6.52
C SER A 41 -1.37 -17.63 -5.21
N THR A 42 -0.35 -16.76 -5.20
CA THR A 42 0.11 -16.09 -3.98
C THR A 42 0.52 -14.64 -4.25
N HIS A 43 0.00 -13.72 -3.45
CA HIS A 43 0.32 -12.30 -3.51
C HIS A 43 0.82 -11.79 -2.17
N SER A 44 1.93 -11.05 -2.19
CA SER A 44 2.49 -10.40 -1.01
C SER A 44 2.84 -8.95 -1.33
N VAL A 45 2.37 -8.03 -0.50
CA VAL A 45 2.65 -6.59 -0.63
C VAL A 45 3.13 -6.05 0.71
N HIS A 46 4.29 -5.41 0.71
CA HIS A 46 4.82 -4.68 1.86
C HIS A 46 5.09 -3.22 1.47
N ILE A 47 4.49 -2.28 2.21
CA ILE A 47 4.68 -0.85 2.00
C ILE A 47 5.10 -0.21 3.31
N THR A 48 6.23 0.51 3.27
CA THR A 48 6.69 1.40 4.34
C THR A 48 6.74 2.82 3.80
N GLN A 49 5.98 3.72 4.40
CA GLN A 49 6.08 5.15 4.13
C GLN A 49 6.77 5.84 5.32
N PRO A 50 7.49 6.95 5.13
CA PRO A 50 7.97 7.79 6.22
C PRO A 50 6.88 8.75 6.68
N ALA A 51 7.15 9.52 7.75
CA ALA A 51 6.24 10.58 8.20
C ALA A 51 5.95 11.57 7.06
N GLY A 52 4.70 12.00 6.98
CA GLY A 52 4.19 12.88 5.91
C GLY A 52 2.82 13.43 6.28
N SER A 53 2.36 14.47 5.60
CA SER A 53 1.05 15.06 5.88
C SER A 53 -0.09 14.21 5.33
N THR A 54 0.14 13.55 4.19
CA THR A 54 -0.88 12.74 3.51
C THR A 54 -0.31 11.45 2.94
N HIS A 55 -0.99 10.34 3.24
CA HIS A 55 -0.64 9.01 2.72
C HIS A 55 -1.84 8.36 2.03
N SER A 56 -1.61 7.82 0.84
CA SER A 56 -2.61 7.05 0.09
C SER A 56 -2.01 5.76 -0.43
N VAL A 57 -2.68 4.64 -0.18
CA VAL A 57 -2.31 3.31 -0.67
C VAL A 57 -3.52 2.65 -1.31
N HIS A 58 -3.39 2.26 -2.57
CA HIS A 58 -4.37 1.47 -3.32
C HIS A 58 -3.73 0.16 -3.76
N ILE A 59 -4.33 -0.97 -3.39
CA ILE A 59 -3.89 -2.29 -3.80
C ILE A 59 -5.06 -3.06 -4.42
N THR A 60 -4.87 -3.56 -5.63
CA THR A 60 -5.80 -4.47 -6.30
C THR A 60 -5.08 -5.77 -6.63
N GLN A 61 -5.58 -6.88 -6.12
CA GLN A 61 -5.05 -8.23 -6.34
C GLN A 61 -6.20 -9.10 -6.83
N PRO A 62 -6.30 -9.52 -8.11
CA PRO A 62 -7.26 -10.47 -8.65
C PRO A 62 -7.09 -11.89 -8.09
N ALA A 63 -7.96 -12.82 -8.51
CA ALA A 63 -8.10 -14.16 -7.93
C ALA A 63 -6.77 -14.85 -7.60
N GLY A 64 -6.70 -15.41 -6.39
CA GLY A 64 -5.53 -16.11 -5.89
C GLY A 64 -5.79 -16.87 -4.60
N SER A 65 -4.98 -17.88 -4.29
CA SER A 65 -5.21 -18.73 -3.12
C SER A 65 -4.80 -18.07 -1.81
N THR A 66 -3.78 -17.20 -1.85
CA THR A 66 -3.21 -16.56 -0.65
C THR A 66 -2.87 -15.10 -0.92
N HIS A 67 -3.38 -14.21 -0.08
CA HIS A 67 -3.09 -12.77 -0.12
C HIS A 67 -2.50 -12.30 1.20
N SER A 68 -1.42 -11.53 1.14
CA SER A 68 -0.81 -10.89 2.30
C SER A 68 -0.47 -9.43 2.00
N VAL A 69 -0.98 -8.52 2.82
CA VAL A 69 -0.71 -7.07 2.72
C VAL A 69 -0.23 -6.56 4.06
N HIS A 70 0.93 -5.90 4.06
CA HIS A 70 1.50 -5.21 5.21
C HIS A 70 1.77 -3.75 4.85
N ILE A 71 1.17 -2.82 5.61
CA ILE A 71 1.34 -1.38 5.41
C ILE A 71 1.77 -0.75 6.75
N THR A 72 2.87 -0.02 6.72
CA THR A 72 3.33 0.80 7.84
C THR A 72 3.37 2.26 7.41
N GLN A 73 2.57 3.09 8.08
CA GLN A 73 2.49 4.53 7.88
C GLN A 73 2.75 5.24 9.22
N PRO A 74 3.88 5.94 9.40
CA PRO A 74 4.14 6.81 10.54
C PRO A 74 3.20 8.01 10.56
N ALA A 75 3.24 8.80 11.64
CA ALA A 75 2.36 9.94 11.87
C ALA A 75 2.12 10.82 10.64
N GLY A 76 0.84 11.17 10.44
CA GLY A 76 0.36 12.03 9.38
C GLY A 76 -1.01 12.61 9.70
N SER A 77 -1.41 13.62 8.92
CA SER A 77 -2.71 14.30 9.10
C SER A 77 -3.84 13.60 8.36
N THR A 78 -3.52 12.86 7.29
CA THR A 78 -4.53 12.18 6.47
C THR A 78 -3.99 10.86 5.96
N HIS A 79 -4.72 9.77 6.20
CA HIS A 79 -4.38 8.42 5.75
C HIS A 79 -5.55 7.82 4.97
N SER A 80 -5.25 7.15 3.86
CA SER A 80 -6.24 6.40 3.10
C SER A 80 -5.62 5.11 2.60
N VAL A 81 -6.26 3.98 2.94
CA VAL A 81 -5.86 2.65 2.49
C VAL A 81 -7.07 1.99 1.84
N HIS A 82 -6.92 1.61 0.58
CA HIS A 82 -7.90 0.84 -0.17
C HIS A 82 -7.27 -0.47 -0.64
N ILE A 83 -7.88 -1.59 -0.28
CA ILE A 83 -7.43 -2.93 -0.66
C ILE A 83 -8.61 -3.68 -1.25
N THR A 84 -8.48 -4.15 -2.49
CA THR A 84 -9.44 -5.04 -3.14
C THR A 84 -8.80 -6.41 -3.35
N GLN A 85 -9.41 -7.44 -2.75
CA GLN A 85 -9.05 -8.86 -2.89
C GLN A 85 -10.33 -9.65 -3.26
N PRO A 86 -10.47 -10.17 -4.48
CA PRO A 86 -11.46 -11.17 -4.87
C PRO A 86 -11.02 -12.57 -4.40
N ALA A 87 -11.83 -13.57 -4.75
CA ALA A 87 -11.82 -14.89 -4.15
C ALA A 87 -10.41 -15.50 -3.92
N GLY A 88 -10.19 -15.90 -2.67
CA GLY A 88 -9.03 -16.64 -2.23
C GLY A 88 -9.31 -17.45 -0.97
N SER A 89 -8.43 -18.39 -0.67
CA SER A 89 -8.60 -19.31 0.46
C SER A 89 -8.00 -18.75 1.75
N THR A 90 -7.08 -17.79 1.67
CA THR A 90 -6.39 -17.21 2.82
C THR A 90 -6.06 -15.74 2.58
N HIS A 91 -6.39 -14.88 3.54
CA HIS A 91 -6.16 -13.43 3.47
C HIS A 91 -5.56 -12.93 4.79
N SER A 92 -4.50 -12.13 4.71
CA SER A 92 -3.97 -11.37 5.83
C SER A 92 -3.72 -9.93 5.43
N VAL A 93 -4.25 -9.00 6.24
CA VAL A 93 -4.03 -7.57 6.09
C VAL A 93 -3.58 -7.02 7.43
N HIS A 94 -2.41 -6.39 7.46
CA HIS A 94 -1.87 -5.73 8.62
C HIS A 94 -1.55 -4.28 8.29
N ILE A 95 -2.15 -3.35 9.03
CA ILE A 95 -1.97 -1.92 8.86
C ILE A 95 -1.57 -1.33 10.20
N THR A 96 -0.40 -0.69 10.27
CA THR A 96 0.07 0.03 11.45
C THR A 96 0.08 1.52 11.17
N GLN A 97 -0.69 2.27 11.97
CA GLN A 97 -0.80 3.73 11.93
C GLN A 97 -0.66 4.27 13.37
N PRO A 98 0.41 5.01 13.71
CA PRO A 98 0.47 5.82 14.91
C PRO A 98 -0.56 6.95 14.83
N ALA A 99 -1.02 7.45 15.99
CA ALA A 99 -2.07 8.46 16.08
C ALA A 99 -1.90 9.63 15.09
N GLY A 100 -2.87 9.77 14.18
CA GLY A 100 -3.03 10.92 13.29
C GLY A 100 -4.24 11.73 13.71
N SER A 101 -4.15 13.05 13.64
CA SER A 101 -5.25 13.95 13.94
C SER A 101 -6.30 13.86 12.83
N THR A 102 -7.39 13.12 13.04
CA THR A 102 -8.55 13.15 12.15
C THR A 102 -9.18 14.54 12.21
N HIS A 103 -9.19 15.30 11.12
CA HIS A 103 -10.16 16.37 10.94
C HIS A 103 -11.27 15.84 10.04
N SER A 104 -12.48 15.82 10.59
CA SER A 104 -13.76 15.48 9.98
C SER A 104 -14.05 16.24 8.69
#